data_AF-F1LIJ1-F1
#
_entry.id   AF-F1LIJ1-F1
#
_cell.length_a   1.000
_cell.length_b   1.000
_cell.length_c   1.000
_cell.angle_alpha   90.00
_cell.angle_beta   90.00
_cell.angle_gamma   90.00
#
_symmetry.space_group_name_H-M   'P 1'
#
loop_
_entity.id
_entity.type
_entity.pdbx_description
1 polymer ?
#
loop_
_entity_poly.entity_id
_entity_poly.type
_entity_poly.pdbx_seq_one_letter_code
_entity_poly.pdbx_strand_id
1 'polypeptide(L)' 'MCVETFTEYAPLGRFAVRDMRQTVAVGVIKAVDKTEAAGKVTKAAQKAGVGGKKK' A
#
# COMPACT_ATOMS: atom_id res chain seq x y z
N MET A 1 -5.94 -1.60 4.72
CA MET A 1 -5.43 -0.22 4.60
C MET A 1 -4.04 -0.31 4.01
N CYS A 2 -3.78 0.31 2.86
CA CYS A 2 -2.47 0.23 2.21
C CYS A 2 -1.62 1.42 2.65
N VAL A 3 -0.52 1.15 3.33
CA VAL A 3 0.47 2.13 3.78
C VAL A 3 1.86 1.56 3.55
N GLU A 4 2.84 2.42 3.39
CA GLU A 4 4.22 2.05 3.11
C GLU A 4 5.17 2.79 4.05
N THR A 5 6.41 2.31 4.13
CA THR A 5 7.44 3.03 4.89
C THR A 5 7.71 4.39 4.25
N PHE A 6 7.99 5.39 5.08
CA PHE A 6 8.23 6.75 4.60
C PHE A 6 9.45 6.85 3.66
N THR A 7 10.45 5.99 3.88
CA THR A 7 11.67 5.93 3.07
C THR A 7 11.43 5.34 1.68
N GLU A 8 10.55 4.34 1.56
CA GLU A 8 10.25 3.67 0.29
C GLU A 8 9.20 4.45 -0.52
N TYR A 9 8.15 4.94 0.15
CA TYR A 9 7.08 5.68 -0.49
C TYR A 9 6.55 6.80 0.42
N ALA A 10 7.27 7.93 0.39
CA ALA A 10 7.04 9.10 1.23
C ALA A 10 5.58 9.59 1.29
N PRO A 11 4.80 9.61 0.18
CA PRO A 11 3.40 10.03 0.24
C PRO A 11 2.49 9.11 1.06
N LEU A 12 2.75 7.80 1.10
CA LEU A 12 1.94 6.82 1.85
C LEU A 12 2.42 6.62 3.30
N GLY A 13 3.65 7.06 3.61
CA GLY A 13 4.23 6.94 4.94
C GLY A 13 3.94 8.08 5.90
N ARG A 14 3.20 9.12 5.49
CA ARG A 14 2.82 10.27 6.34
C ARG A 14 1.37 10.13 6.80
N PHE A 15 1.08 10.37 8.07
CA PHE A 15 -0.29 10.34 8.58
C PHE A 15 -0.55 11.45 9.61
N ALA A 16 -1.83 11.81 9.72
CA ALA A 16 -2.33 12.73 10.73
C ALA A 16 -3.34 12.01 11.63
N VAL A 17 -3.21 12.17 12.94
CA VAL A 17 -4.18 11.69 13.93
C VAL A 17 -5.14 12.83 14.22
N ARG A 18 -6.43 12.59 14.01
CA ARG A 18 -7.48 13.58 14.25
C ARG A 18 -8.42 13.12 15.35
N ASP A 19 -8.70 14.00 16.30
CA ASP A 19 -9.78 13.85 17.26
C ASP A 19 -10.62 15.14 17.25
N MET A 20 -11.95 15.00 17.31
CA MET A 20 -12.92 16.12 17.31
C MET A 20 -12.57 17.30 16.37
N ARG A 21 -12.40 17.03 15.06
CA ARG A 21 -12.05 18.02 14.01
C ARG A 21 -10.68 18.71 14.18
N GLN A 22 -9.90 18.35 15.17
CA GLN A 22 -8.56 18.88 15.42
C GLN A 22 -7.50 17.82 15.13
N THR A 23 -6.30 18.25 14.75
CA THR A 23 -5.15 17.35 14.57
C THR A 23 -4.43 17.23 15.90
N VAL A 24 -4.47 16.05 16.50
CA VAL A 24 -3.84 15.80 17.80
C VAL A 24 -2.38 15.33 17.67
N ALA A 25 -2.02 14.74 16.53
CA ALA A 25 -0.63 14.34 16.23
C ALA A 25 -0.39 14.19 14.73
N VAL A 26 0.89 14.20 14.36
CA VAL A 26 1.40 13.86 13.02
C VAL A 26 2.57 12.88 13.16
N GLY A 27 2.69 11.96 12.21
CA GLY A 27 3.71 10.91 12.26
C GLY A 27 4.16 10.40 10.90
N VAL A 28 5.29 9.68 10.91
CA VAL A 28 5.85 8.97 9.76
C VAL A 28 6.02 7.48 10.07
N ILE A 29 5.75 6.63 9.09
CA ILE A 29 5.82 5.17 9.21
C ILE A 29 7.26 4.69 8.98
N LYS A 30 7.82 3.95 9.95
CA LYS A 30 9.18 3.40 9.88
C LYS A 30 9.24 1.97 9.37
N ALA A 31 8.27 1.14 9.72
CA ALA A 31 8.16 -0.25 9.31
C ALA A 31 6.68 -0.61 9.10
N VAL A 32 6.42 -1.58 8.22
CA VAL A 32 5.08 -2.09 7.92
C VAL A 32 5.15 -3.61 7.84
N ASP A 33 4.34 -4.30 8.66
CA ASP A 33 4.11 -5.73 8.52
C ASP A 33 3.01 -5.96 7.48
N LYS A 34 3.41 -6.32 6.27
CA LYS A 34 2.50 -6.49 5.13
C LYS A 34 1.71 -7.79 5.27
N THR A 35 0.39 -7.70 5.20
CA THR A 35 -0.49 -8.86 5.13
C THR A 35 -0.75 -9.23 3.68
N GLU A 36 -0.47 -10.47 3.29
CA GLU A 36 -0.79 -10.96 1.95
C GLU A 36 -2.28 -11.31 1.87
N ALA A 37 -3.03 -10.55 1.08
CA ALA A 37 -4.41 -10.85 0.74
C ALA A 37 -4.48 -11.24 -0.75
N ALA A 38 -4.80 -12.50 -1.02
CA ALA A 38 -5.05 -12.95 -2.39
C ALA A 38 -6.34 -12.32 -2.93
N GLY A 39 -6.20 -11.38 -3.87
CA GLY A 39 -7.33 -10.78 -4.58
C GLY A 39 -7.89 -11.69 -5.67
N LYS A 40 -9.16 -11.51 -6.02
CA LYS A 40 -9.78 -12.23 -7.15
C LYS A 40 -9.09 -11.84 -8.46
N VAL A 41 -8.40 -12.79 -9.07
CA VAL A 41 -7.69 -12.56 -10.34
C VAL A 41 -8.68 -12.54 -11.50
N THR A 42 -8.62 -11.52 -12.34
CA THR A 42 -9.46 -11.41 -13.54
C THR A 42 -8.92 -12.30 -14.66
N LYS A 43 -9.81 -12.75 -15.56
CA LYS A 43 -9.44 -13.59 -16.71
C LYS A 43 -8.40 -12.91 -17.62
N ALA A 44 -8.45 -11.58 -17.74
CA ALA A 44 -7.45 -10.82 -18.49
C ALA A 44 -6.07 -10.86 -17.84
N ALA A 45 -5.99 -10.72 -16.50
CA ALA A 45 -4.72 -10.81 -15.76
C ALA A 45 -4.10 -12.22 -15.85
N GLN A 46 -4.93 -13.27 -15.82
CA GLN A 46 -4.47 -14.65 -16.04
C GLN A 46 -3.86 -14.83 -17.44
N LYS A 47 -4.47 -14.23 -18.48
CA LYS A 47 -3.95 -14.31 -19.85
C LYS A 47 -2.64 -13.55 -20.05
N ALA A 48 -2.48 -12.39 -19.40
CA ALA A 48 -1.27 -11.58 -19.48
C ALA A 48 -0.07 -12.23 -18.77
N GLY A 49 -0.28 -12.87 -17.61
CA GLY A 49 0.79 -13.53 -16.84
C GLY A 49 1.45 -14.71 -17.57
N VAL A 50 0.73 -15.37 -18.48
CA VAL A 50 1.26 -16.50 -19.28
C VAL A 50 1.97 -16.01 -20.56
N GLY A 51 1.67 -14.81 -21.05
CA GLY A 51 2.22 -14.25 -22.31
C GLY A 51 3.54 -13.48 -22.17
N GLY A 52 3.96 -13.13 -20.95
CA GLY A 52 5.11 -12.24 -20.70
C GLY A 52 6.50 -12.88 -20.76
N LYS A 53 6.63 -14.21 -20.85
CA LYS A 53 7.93 -14.92 -20.92
C LYS A 53 8.56 -14.99 -22.32
N LYS A 54 8.06 -14.22 -23.28
CA LYS A 54 8.64 -14.04 -24.62
C LYS A 54 8.97 -12.57 -24.87
N LYS A 55 9.97 -12.06 -24.15
CA LYS A 55 10.86 -11.01 -24.61
C LYS A 55 12.11 -10.99 -23.74
#